data_AF-A0A9D8IK50-F1
#
_entry.id   AF-A0A9D8IK50-F1
#
_cell.length_a   1.000
_cell.length_b   1.000
_cell.length_c   1.000
_cell.angle_alpha   90.00
_cell.angle_beta   90.00
_cell.angle_gamma   90.00
#
_symmetry.space_group_name_H-M   'P 1'
#
loop_
_entity.id
_entity.type
_entity.pdbx_description
1 polymer ?
#
loop_
_entity_poly.entity_id
_entity_poly.type
_entity_poly.pdbx_seq_one_letter_code
_entity_poly.pdbx_strand_id
1 'polypeptide(L)'
;MARLRPSLEGLTERIVPAVSVKFLGGSLTITANPANMSNKLIITQQATDGKFVISDNSVSVGPYRVTGNITITSSNASDTIQVNLNRGAARTFQLPGFLSINSRNGADTITINSDATNGGRIGGNLILATGFSNDTVNIGTAGGALSIGGAVSANMDSGADTFNLGTTGTDANTFVIGRGVTLLRANTVNMGTKTDPLTVNGTVAIDNTLDYGITNTIRFGITSDVLQARSAGNFCYNGGTLIDDIGLYGTIQGAPGKNSVINMGQGANILDINAVIGLGTSSDLIVTGGAGIDDISLGDDTDIANDAIFSLGAGDNLYDLNNTFAVGGNMSITAGNGVDIVGIFAGQIGGDLTLSLGNGSNSLTFAGATTGAAQSASCHDFTYNGGDGDDEITFDADNGAVENSLTVNLGSGSDIFNATDSGDSSYLTGFIDLGLDLDPDQVTYRSALAAVTEIVNIFPNDTVTAV
;
A
#
# COMPACT_ATOMS: atom_id res chain seq x y z
N MET A 1 -58.43 60.87 -9.44
CA MET A 1 -57.13 60.45 -8.88
C MET A 1 -56.77 59.09 -9.45
N ALA A 2 -55.84 59.03 -10.40
CA ALA A 2 -55.33 57.77 -10.93
C ALA A 2 -54.38 57.16 -9.90
N ARG A 3 -54.68 55.94 -9.42
CA ARG A 3 -53.78 55.19 -8.54
C ARG A 3 -52.56 54.75 -9.36
N LEU A 4 -51.41 55.39 -9.14
CA LEU A 4 -50.11 54.87 -9.59
C LEU A 4 -49.91 53.50 -8.94
N ARG A 5 -49.84 52.44 -9.75
CA ARG A 5 -49.34 51.14 -9.28
C ARG A 5 -47.82 51.22 -9.36
N PRO A 6 -47.07 51.03 -8.26
CA PRO A 6 -45.62 50.89 -8.35
C PRO A 6 -45.31 49.73 -9.30
N SER A 7 -44.62 49.97 -10.41
CA SER A 7 -44.04 48.88 -11.18
C SER A 7 -42.81 48.42 -10.40
N LEU A 8 -42.84 47.19 -9.90
CA LEU A 8 -41.62 46.53 -9.46
C LEU A 8 -40.72 46.43 -10.70
N GLU A 9 -39.61 47.15 -10.67
CA GLU A 9 -38.53 46.94 -11.62
C GLU A 9 -38.17 45.45 -11.53
N GLY A 10 -38.20 44.74 -12.67
CA GLY A 10 -37.89 43.32 -12.69
C GLY A 10 -36.53 43.15 -12.03
N LEU A 11 -36.44 42.32 -10.98
CA LEU A 11 -35.18 42.01 -10.32
C LEU A 11 -34.22 41.57 -11.41
N THR A 12 -33.33 42.47 -11.83
CA THR A 12 -32.27 42.15 -12.79
C THR A 12 -31.54 40.95 -12.23
N GLU A 13 -31.31 39.95 -13.07
CA GLU A 13 -30.63 38.70 -12.73
C GLU A 13 -29.31 39.02 -12.04
N ARG A 14 -29.35 39.07 -10.71
CA ARG A 14 -28.20 39.44 -9.89
C ARG A 14 -27.45 38.14 -9.72
N ILE A 15 -26.36 38.00 -10.47
CA ILE A 15 -25.42 36.89 -10.31
C ILE A 15 -24.85 37.02 -8.90
N VAL A 16 -25.46 36.31 -7.96
CA VAL A 16 -24.96 36.15 -6.61
C VAL A 16 -23.99 34.97 -6.64
N PRO A 17 -22.83 35.06 -5.98
CA PRO A 17 -21.96 33.90 -5.80
C PRO A 17 -22.79 32.74 -5.24
N ALA A 18 -22.53 31.53 -5.71
CA ALA A 18 -23.21 30.34 -5.23
C ALA A 18 -22.61 29.86 -3.89
N VAL A 19 -21.91 30.75 -3.16
CA VAL A 19 -21.28 30.45 -1.89
C VAL A 19 -21.56 31.54 -0.85
N SER A 20 -21.80 31.13 0.39
CA SER A 20 -21.85 31.97 1.58
C SER A 20 -20.50 31.91 2.29
N VAL A 21 -19.97 33.08 2.68
CA VAL A 21 -18.71 33.18 3.42
C VAL A 21 -18.94 33.84 4.78
N LYS A 22 -18.49 33.16 5.83
CA LYS A 22 -18.50 33.66 7.21
C LYS A 22 -17.07 33.70 7.75
N PHE A 23 -16.63 34.87 8.18
CA PHE A 23 -15.32 35.07 8.80
C PHE A 23 -15.49 35.52 10.25
N LEU A 24 -15.13 34.66 11.21
CA LEU A 24 -15.34 34.90 12.64
C LEU A 24 -14.13 34.40 13.44
N GLY A 25 -13.59 35.24 14.33
CA GLY A 25 -12.48 34.85 15.21
C GLY A 25 -11.23 34.38 14.46
N GLY A 26 -10.98 34.91 13.25
CA GLY A 26 -9.85 34.50 12.42
C GLY A 26 -10.06 33.21 11.62
N SER A 27 -11.20 32.52 11.80
CA SER A 27 -11.57 31.32 11.02
C SER A 27 -12.53 31.67 9.90
N LEU A 28 -12.41 30.94 8.79
CA LEU A 28 -13.17 31.12 7.56
C LEU A 28 -14.04 29.90 7.31
N THR A 29 -15.34 30.12 7.16
CA THR A 29 -16.31 29.08 6.76
C THR A 29 -16.92 29.46 5.41
N ILE A 30 -16.88 28.54 4.46
CA ILE A 30 -17.42 28.67 3.12
C ILE A 30 -18.48 27.59 2.94
N THR A 31 -19.68 27.94 2.47
CA THR A 31 -20.78 27.00 2.27
C THR A 31 -21.46 27.26 0.94
N ALA A 32 -21.60 26.25 0.08
CA ALA A 32 -22.34 26.36 -1.18
C ALA A 32 -23.84 26.61 -0.92
N ASN A 33 -24.44 27.47 -1.75
CA ASN A 33 -25.84 27.87 -1.73
C ASN A 33 -26.26 28.42 -3.11
N PRO A 34 -27.22 27.79 -3.83
CA PRO A 34 -28.00 26.62 -3.43
C PRO A 34 -27.18 25.33 -3.43
N ALA A 35 -27.61 24.38 -2.60
CA ALA A 35 -26.90 23.12 -2.37
C ALA A 35 -26.89 22.14 -3.55
N ASN A 36 -27.42 22.48 -4.74
CA ASN A 36 -27.54 21.55 -5.87
C ASN A 36 -27.01 22.17 -7.19
N MET A 37 -26.10 23.14 -7.10
CA MET A 37 -25.45 23.75 -8.26
C MET A 37 -23.95 23.49 -8.18
N SER A 38 -23.36 23.09 -9.29
CA SER A 38 -21.91 22.92 -9.42
C SER A 38 -21.19 24.25 -9.16
N ASN A 39 -20.16 24.18 -8.33
CA ASN A 39 -19.33 25.31 -7.92
C ASN A 39 -17.90 25.09 -8.40
N LYS A 40 -17.26 26.19 -8.79
CA LYS A 40 -15.82 26.22 -9.04
C LYS A 40 -15.16 27.14 -8.02
N LEU A 41 -14.96 26.60 -6.82
CA LEU A 41 -14.41 27.32 -5.68
C LEU A 41 -12.89 27.31 -5.74
N ILE A 42 -12.28 28.48 -5.84
CA ILE A 42 -10.82 28.65 -5.81
C ILE A 42 -10.45 29.55 -4.64
N ILE A 43 -9.54 29.09 -3.79
CA ILE A 43 -9.04 29.77 -2.61
C ILE A 43 -7.53 29.89 -2.75
N THR A 44 -7.02 31.09 -2.93
CA THR A 44 -5.59 31.32 -3.17
C THR A 44 -5.00 32.20 -2.09
N GLN A 45 -4.03 31.65 -1.34
CA GLN A 45 -3.20 32.42 -0.43
C GLN A 45 -2.27 33.34 -1.24
N GLN A 46 -2.30 34.63 -0.94
CA GLN A 46 -1.50 35.63 -1.64
C GLN A 46 -0.08 35.69 -1.09
N ALA A 47 0.90 35.71 -1.99
CA ALA A 47 2.33 35.74 -1.65
C ALA A 47 2.78 37.03 -0.93
N THR A 48 2.01 38.12 -1.04
CA THR A 48 2.39 39.46 -0.58
C THR A 48 1.96 39.75 0.85
N ASP A 49 0.77 39.31 1.24
CA ASP A 49 0.18 39.61 2.55
C ASP A 49 -0.41 38.38 3.28
N GLY A 50 -0.30 37.19 2.67
CA GLY A 50 -0.81 35.94 3.22
C GLY A 50 -2.33 35.85 3.31
N LYS A 51 -3.09 36.82 2.77
CA LYS A 51 -4.55 36.74 2.74
C LYS A 51 -5.02 35.67 1.76
N PHE A 52 -6.15 35.06 2.04
CA PHE A 52 -6.81 34.12 1.15
C PHE A 52 -7.84 34.86 0.30
N VAL A 53 -7.63 34.87 -1.02
CA VAL A 53 -8.59 35.37 -2.00
C VAL A 53 -9.47 34.21 -2.43
N ILE A 54 -10.78 34.40 -2.29
CA ILE A 54 -11.78 33.40 -2.64
C ILE A 54 -12.49 33.85 -3.92
N SER A 55 -12.66 32.93 -4.86
CA SER A 55 -13.53 33.10 -6.01
C SER A 55 -14.40 31.88 -6.24
N ASP A 56 -15.63 32.09 -6.66
CA ASP A 56 -16.55 31.05 -7.11
C ASP A 56 -16.97 31.35 -8.55
N ASN A 57 -16.73 30.44 -9.49
CA ASN A 57 -17.04 30.64 -10.91
C ASN A 57 -16.49 31.98 -11.46
N SER A 58 -15.24 32.30 -11.12
CA SER A 58 -14.55 33.57 -11.44
C SER A 58 -15.09 34.83 -10.75
N VAL A 59 -16.15 34.73 -9.95
CA VAL A 59 -16.66 35.85 -9.14
C VAL A 59 -15.90 35.90 -7.81
N SER A 60 -15.22 37.02 -7.56
CA SER A 60 -14.49 37.24 -6.30
C SER A 60 -15.45 37.44 -5.13
N VAL A 61 -15.22 36.70 -4.03
CA VAL A 61 -15.99 36.81 -2.79
C VAL A 61 -15.25 37.66 -1.73
N GLY A 62 -13.95 37.85 -1.93
CA GLY A 62 -13.14 38.79 -1.15
C GLY A 62 -11.84 38.18 -0.60
N PRO A 63 -10.93 39.03 -0.09
CA PRO A 63 -9.73 38.60 0.62
C PRO A 63 -9.97 38.46 2.14
N TYR A 64 -9.44 37.42 2.75
CA TYR A 64 -9.58 37.14 4.18
C TYR A 64 -8.23 36.85 4.82
N ARG A 65 -7.95 37.49 5.97
CA ARG A 65 -6.73 37.21 6.75
C ARG A 65 -7.00 36.08 7.73
N VAL A 66 -6.89 34.84 7.26
CA VAL A 66 -7.15 33.65 8.07
C VAL A 66 -6.01 33.42 9.06
N THR A 67 -6.34 33.39 10.35
CA THR A 67 -5.41 33.06 11.44
C THR A 67 -5.82 31.79 12.19
N GLY A 68 -7.02 31.27 11.92
CA GLY A 68 -7.57 30.03 12.46
C GLY A 68 -7.72 28.97 11.38
N ASN A 69 -8.91 28.38 11.30
CA ASN A 69 -9.22 27.26 10.40
C ASN A 69 -9.88 27.74 9.10
N ILE A 70 -9.83 26.89 8.07
CA ILE A 70 -10.69 26.99 6.89
C ILE A 70 -11.61 25.78 6.87
N THR A 71 -12.92 26.00 6.76
CA THR A 71 -13.92 24.95 6.61
C THR A 71 -14.74 25.21 5.36
N ILE A 72 -14.85 24.21 4.49
CA ILE A 72 -15.59 24.26 3.24
C ILE A 72 -16.67 23.18 3.28
N THR A 73 -17.89 23.54 2.91
CA THR A 73 -18.97 22.61 2.64
C THR A 73 -19.56 22.93 1.27
N SER A 74 -19.37 22.08 0.27
CA SER A 74 -19.90 22.34 -1.07
C SER A 74 -21.32 21.81 -1.27
N SER A 75 -21.74 21.65 -2.51
CA SER A 75 -23.08 21.28 -2.95
C SER A 75 -23.22 19.76 -3.13
N ASN A 76 -24.37 19.26 -3.55
CA ASN A 76 -24.58 17.87 -3.95
C ASN A 76 -24.41 17.64 -5.47
N ALA A 77 -23.87 18.64 -6.17
CA ALA A 77 -23.54 18.55 -7.59
C ALA A 77 -22.03 18.43 -7.72
N SER A 78 -21.54 17.92 -8.86
CA SER A 78 -20.10 17.85 -9.15
C SER A 78 -19.42 19.21 -8.96
N ASP A 79 -18.60 19.33 -7.93
CA ASP A 79 -17.90 20.53 -7.54
C ASP A 79 -16.40 20.45 -7.86
N THR A 80 -15.80 21.60 -8.13
CA THR A 80 -14.34 21.74 -8.20
C THR A 80 -13.89 22.69 -7.09
N ILE A 81 -13.10 22.17 -6.15
CA ILE A 81 -12.59 22.91 -5.00
C ILE A 81 -11.06 22.96 -5.10
N GLN A 82 -10.50 24.15 -5.24
CA GLN A 82 -9.05 24.36 -5.34
C GLN A 82 -8.56 25.25 -4.19
N VAL A 83 -7.55 24.77 -3.45
CA VAL A 83 -6.83 25.53 -2.42
C VAL A 83 -5.38 25.65 -2.84
N ASN A 84 -4.94 26.87 -3.16
CA ASN A 84 -3.55 27.17 -3.51
C ASN A 84 -2.88 27.88 -2.33
N LEU A 85 -1.88 27.22 -1.75
CA LEU A 85 -1.09 27.75 -0.63
C LEU A 85 0.18 28.42 -1.14
N ASN A 86 0.54 29.56 -0.57
CA ASN A 86 1.72 30.31 -0.96
C ASN A 86 2.34 30.96 0.26
N ARG A 87 3.53 30.50 0.65
CA ARG A 87 4.22 31.02 1.83
C ARG A 87 4.86 32.40 1.62
N GLY A 88 4.80 32.95 0.42
CA GLY A 88 5.51 34.14 -0.02
C GLY A 88 7.02 33.94 -0.09
N ALA A 89 7.75 34.90 -0.66
CA ALA A 89 9.21 34.81 -0.82
C ALA A 89 9.95 34.60 0.50
N ALA A 90 9.45 35.19 1.60
CA ALA A 90 10.01 35.03 2.94
C ALA A 90 9.62 33.69 3.61
N ARG A 91 8.75 32.90 2.99
CA ARG A 91 8.21 31.62 3.50
C ARG A 91 7.54 31.74 4.88
N THR A 92 7.00 32.91 5.22
CA THR A 92 6.41 33.19 6.54
C THR A 92 4.90 32.93 6.59
N PHE A 93 4.21 32.94 5.45
CA PHE A 93 2.78 32.70 5.42
C PHE A 93 2.49 31.19 5.48
N GLN A 94 1.42 30.83 6.20
CA GLN A 94 0.91 29.48 6.32
C GLN A 94 -0.56 29.57 6.74
N LEU A 95 -1.35 28.53 6.51
CA LEU A 95 -2.62 28.36 7.21
C LEU A 95 -2.31 27.84 8.63
N PRO A 96 -2.51 28.61 9.71
CA PRO A 96 -2.06 28.16 11.04
C PRO A 96 -2.89 26.99 11.59
N GLY A 97 -4.20 26.98 11.33
CA GLY A 97 -5.12 25.95 11.78
C GLY A 97 -5.21 24.76 10.84
N PHE A 98 -6.34 24.06 10.90
CA PHE A 98 -6.65 22.96 9.99
C PHE A 98 -7.42 23.43 8.75
N LEU A 99 -7.40 22.60 7.72
CA LEU A 99 -8.26 22.69 6.54
C LEU A 99 -9.26 21.54 6.57
N SER A 100 -10.55 21.83 6.49
CA SER A 100 -11.61 20.82 6.41
C SER A 100 -12.48 21.08 5.18
N ILE A 101 -12.68 20.04 4.36
CA ILE A 101 -13.50 20.10 3.15
C ILE A 101 -14.49 18.95 3.19
N ASN A 102 -15.78 19.26 3.10
CA ASN A 102 -16.85 18.31 2.86
C ASN A 102 -17.48 18.66 1.52
N SER A 103 -17.24 17.86 0.48
CA SER A 103 -17.79 18.14 -0.86
C SER A 103 -19.19 17.56 -1.10
N ARG A 104 -19.67 16.75 -0.15
CA ARG A 104 -21.01 16.14 -0.09
C ARG A 104 -21.30 15.07 -1.12
N ASN A 105 -21.81 15.39 -2.31
CA ASN A 105 -22.25 14.36 -3.26
C ASN A 105 -21.95 14.87 -4.66
N GLY A 106 -21.93 13.94 -5.61
CA GLY A 106 -21.58 14.23 -6.99
C GLY A 106 -20.12 13.92 -7.24
N ALA A 107 -19.71 13.82 -8.50
CA ALA A 107 -18.32 13.55 -8.84
C ALA A 107 -17.49 14.81 -8.62
N ASP A 108 -16.87 14.93 -7.45
CA ASP A 108 -16.16 16.11 -7.00
C ASP A 108 -14.66 16.02 -7.30
N THR A 109 -14.04 17.19 -7.46
CA THR A 109 -12.58 17.30 -7.55
C THR A 109 -12.07 18.29 -6.51
N ILE A 110 -11.29 17.80 -5.56
CA ILE A 110 -10.59 18.60 -4.57
C ILE A 110 -9.11 18.66 -4.94
N THR A 111 -8.55 19.86 -5.04
CA THR A 111 -7.13 20.08 -5.34
C THR A 111 -6.50 21.01 -4.31
N ILE A 112 -5.47 20.54 -3.61
CA ILE A 112 -4.73 21.30 -2.61
C ILE A 112 -3.28 21.35 -3.05
N ASN A 113 -2.88 22.48 -3.63
CA ASN A 113 -1.56 22.66 -4.18
C ASN A 113 -0.82 23.78 -3.46
N SER A 114 0.47 23.84 -3.74
CA SER A 114 1.32 24.92 -3.28
C SER A 114 1.88 25.74 -4.45
N ASP A 115 2.42 26.90 -4.14
CA ASP A 115 3.18 27.68 -5.12
C ASP A 115 4.51 27.00 -5.45
N ALA A 116 4.84 26.89 -6.74
CA ALA A 116 6.07 26.25 -7.22
C ALA A 116 7.37 26.83 -6.62
N THR A 117 7.38 28.12 -6.28
CA THR A 117 8.59 28.79 -5.81
C THR A 117 8.67 28.83 -4.28
N ASN A 118 7.53 29.06 -3.64
CA ASN A 118 7.46 29.39 -2.21
C ASN A 118 6.94 28.23 -1.34
N GLY A 119 6.38 27.20 -1.98
CA GLY A 119 5.73 26.09 -1.32
C GLY A 119 4.47 26.51 -0.54
N GLY A 120 3.97 25.59 0.27
CA GLY A 120 2.72 25.70 1.00
C GLY A 120 2.81 25.06 2.38
N ARG A 121 2.00 25.55 3.32
CA ARG A 121 1.91 24.95 4.66
C ARG A 121 0.52 25.04 5.26
N ILE A 122 0.03 23.91 5.74
CA ILE A 122 -1.09 23.76 6.67
C ILE A 122 -0.49 23.43 8.04
N GLY A 123 -0.79 24.22 9.06
CA GLY A 123 -0.24 24.05 10.41
C GLY A 123 -0.88 22.91 11.18
N GLY A 124 -2.19 22.69 10.98
CA GLY A 124 -2.97 21.64 11.59
C GLY A 124 -3.22 20.44 10.67
N ASN A 125 -4.35 19.77 10.91
CA ASN A 125 -4.79 18.62 10.12
C ASN A 125 -5.36 19.04 8.76
N LEU A 126 -5.42 18.06 7.86
CA LEU A 126 -6.25 18.11 6.66
C LEU A 126 -7.35 17.05 6.79
N ILE A 127 -8.61 17.47 6.69
CA ILE A 127 -9.78 16.60 6.88
C ILE A 127 -10.67 16.71 5.65
N LEU A 128 -10.90 15.59 4.97
CA LEU A 128 -11.63 15.52 3.70
C LEU A 128 -12.80 14.54 3.80
N ALA A 129 -13.93 14.90 3.20
CA ALA A 129 -15.08 14.01 3.01
C ALA A 129 -15.70 14.31 1.64
N THR A 130 -15.77 13.33 0.73
CA THR A 130 -16.22 13.58 -0.65
C THR A 130 -17.62 13.04 -0.97
N GLY A 131 -17.98 11.92 -0.35
CA GLY A 131 -19.37 11.45 -0.24
C GLY A 131 -19.78 10.47 -1.33
N PHE A 132 -20.96 10.61 -1.93
CA PHE A 132 -21.42 9.63 -2.94
C PHE A 132 -21.07 10.06 -4.36
N SER A 133 -20.48 9.15 -5.14
CA SER A 133 -20.03 9.24 -6.55
C SER A 133 -18.51 9.05 -6.65
N ASN A 134 -17.96 9.04 -7.87
CA ASN A 134 -16.51 8.94 -8.10
C ASN A 134 -15.86 10.31 -7.89
N ASP A 135 -15.11 10.44 -6.81
CA ASP A 135 -14.42 11.67 -6.42
C ASP A 135 -12.93 11.60 -6.70
N THR A 136 -12.31 12.77 -6.84
CA THR A 136 -10.85 12.90 -7.00
C THR A 136 -10.29 13.91 -6.02
N VAL A 137 -9.37 13.46 -5.17
CA VAL A 137 -8.59 14.30 -4.25
C VAL A 137 -7.15 14.34 -4.73
N ASN A 138 -6.64 15.55 -4.97
CA ASN A 138 -5.29 15.82 -5.40
C ASN A 138 -4.59 16.72 -4.38
N ILE A 139 -3.52 16.24 -3.75
CA ILE A 139 -2.76 17.01 -2.75
C ILE A 139 -1.30 17.06 -3.16
N GLY A 140 -0.78 18.27 -3.43
CA GLY A 140 0.58 18.46 -3.90
C GLY A 140 0.85 17.72 -5.20
N THR A 141 -0.09 17.79 -6.15
CA THR A 141 0.06 17.20 -7.49
C THR A 141 0.54 18.22 -8.53
N ALA A 142 0.46 19.52 -8.19
CA ALA A 142 1.12 20.61 -8.89
C ALA A 142 1.78 21.56 -7.89
N GLY A 143 2.82 22.28 -8.32
CA GLY A 143 3.41 23.36 -7.54
C GLY A 143 4.73 23.00 -6.88
N GLY A 144 4.95 23.52 -5.67
CA GLY A 144 6.20 23.41 -4.93
C GLY A 144 6.10 22.46 -3.73
N ALA A 145 7.08 22.51 -2.83
CA ALA A 145 7.04 21.78 -1.56
C ALA A 145 5.76 22.10 -0.74
N LEU A 146 5.06 21.08 -0.25
CA LEU A 146 3.86 21.22 0.59
C LEU A 146 4.07 20.49 1.92
N SER A 147 3.79 21.17 3.01
CA SER A 147 3.85 20.59 4.36
C SER A 147 2.50 20.67 5.08
N ILE A 148 2.12 19.58 5.74
CA ILE A 148 0.94 19.48 6.59
C ILE A 148 1.45 19.13 7.99
N GLY A 149 1.30 20.03 8.96
CA GLY A 149 1.83 19.84 10.31
C GLY A 149 1.11 18.75 11.10
N GLY A 150 -0.17 18.52 10.79
CA GLY A 150 -1.00 17.49 11.41
C GLY A 150 -1.07 16.18 10.62
N ALA A 151 -2.17 15.46 10.84
CA ALA A 151 -2.53 14.26 10.07
C ALA A 151 -3.36 14.63 8.83
N VAL A 152 -3.40 13.73 7.85
CA VAL A 152 -4.35 13.76 6.75
C VAL A 152 -5.39 12.67 6.98
N SER A 153 -6.67 13.03 6.94
CA SER A 153 -7.78 12.08 7.01
C SER A 153 -8.74 12.35 5.86
N ALA A 154 -9.10 11.30 5.11
CA ALA A 154 -10.09 11.38 4.05
C ALA A 154 -11.08 10.23 4.20
N ASN A 155 -12.38 10.55 4.18
CA ASN A 155 -13.44 9.57 3.94
C ASN A 155 -13.99 9.84 2.54
N MET A 156 -13.64 8.99 1.58
CA MET A 156 -14.07 9.21 0.19
C MET A 156 -15.48 8.71 -0.08
N ASP A 157 -16.04 8.02 0.91
CA ASP A 157 -17.36 7.44 0.84
C ASP A 157 -17.51 6.49 -0.38
N SER A 158 -18.63 6.48 -1.12
CA SER A 158 -18.94 5.36 -2.03
C SER A 158 -18.87 5.84 -3.47
N GLY A 159 -17.99 5.20 -4.22
CA GLY A 159 -17.70 5.49 -5.61
C GLY A 159 -16.42 4.76 -6.00
N ALA A 160 -15.94 4.98 -7.23
CA ALA A 160 -14.58 4.62 -7.62
C ALA A 160 -13.68 5.84 -7.38
N ASP A 161 -13.24 5.99 -6.14
CA ASP A 161 -12.61 7.21 -5.63
C ASP A 161 -11.10 7.21 -5.83
N THR A 162 -10.54 8.39 -6.14
CA THR A 162 -9.10 8.56 -6.38
C THR A 162 -8.46 9.55 -5.40
N PHE A 163 -7.44 9.12 -4.67
CA PHE A 163 -6.62 9.95 -3.78
C PHE A 163 -5.16 10.00 -4.25
N ASN A 164 -4.70 11.19 -4.64
CA ASN A 164 -3.34 11.44 -5.08
C ASN A 164 -2.61 12.35 -4.09
N LEU A 165 -1.40 11.97 -3.68
CA LEU A 165 -0.56 12.69 -2.72
C LEU A 165 0.88 12.76 -3.22
N GLY A 166 1.39 13.98 -3.42
CA GLY A 166 2.81 14.21 -3.71
C GLY A 166 3.26 13.69 -5.07
N THR A 167 2.48 13.90 -6.13
CA THR A 167 2.74 13.33 -7.48
C THR A 167 3.25 14.39 -8.49
N THR A 168 4.00 15.41 -8.04
CA THR A 168 4.37 16.57 -8.88
C THR A 168 5.39 16.26 -9.98
N GLY A 169 6.28 15.28 -9.79
CA GLY A 169 7.25 14.84 -10.81
C GLY A 169 8.32 15.87 -11.14
N THR A 170 8.63 16.77 -10.22
CA THR A 170 9.68 17.78 -10.39
C THR A 170 10.63 17.72 -9.21
N ASP A 171 11.69 16.92 -9.31
CA ASP A 171 12.66 16.40 -8.32
C ASP A 171 13.13 17.30 -7.14
N ALA A 172 12.72 18.56 -7.10
CA ALA A 172 13.04 19.54 -6.06
C ALA A 172 11.94 19.72 -4.99
N ASN A 173 10.79 19.07 -5.10
CA ASN A 173 9.69 19.28 -4.15
C ASN A 173 9.67 18.22 -3.05
N THR A 174 9.70 18.68 -1.81
CA THR A 174 9.48 17.82 -0.65
C THR A 174 8.03 17.92 -0.19
N PHE A 175 7.38 16.77 -0.02
CA PHE A 175 6.05 16.69 0.57
C PHE A 175 6.15 16.08 1.96
N VAL A 176 5.65 16.78 2.99
CA VAL A 176 5.78 16.32 4.38
C VAL A 176 4.44 16.34 5.11
N ILE A 177 4.08 15.21 5.71
CA ILE A 177 2.98 15.08 6.67
C ILE A 177 3.59 14.88 8.06
N GLY A 178 3.23 15.73 9.01
CA GLY A 178 3.79 15.75 10.35
C GLY A 178 3.32 14.58 11.24
N ARG A 179 2.25 13.90 10.84
CA ARG A 179 1.70 12.71 11.52
C ARG A 179 1.40 11.62 10.48
N GLY A 180 0.33 10.85 10.67
CA GLY A 180 -0.10 9.80 9.74
C GLY A 180 -1.10 10.24 8.67
N VAL A 181 -1.42 9.29 7.81
CA VAL A 181 -2.48 9.36 6.77
C VAL A 181 -3.52 8.29 7.09
N THR A 182 -4.80 8.65 7.07
CA THR A 182 -5.90 7.69 7.20
C THR A 182 -6.91 7.91 6.07
N LEU A 183 -7.06 6.91 5.22
CA LEU A 183 -8.00 6.92 4.11
C LEU A 183 -9.06 5.85 4.35
N LEU A 184 -10.33 6.23 4.23
CA LEU A 184 -11.46 5.32 4.28
C LEU A 184 -12.11 5.30 2.90
N ARG A 185 -12.27 4.10 2.35
CA ARG A 185 -12.92 3.83 1.06
C ARG A 185 -12.29 4.58 -0.11
N ALA A 186 -10.96 4.61 -0.15
CA ALA A 186 -10.21 5.24 -1.23
C ALA A 186 -9.73 4.14 -2.17
N ASN A 187 -10.38 3.99 -3.33
CA ASN A 187 -10.15 2.84 -4.20
C ASN A 187 -8.83 2.94 -4.96
N THR A 188 -8.54 4.10 -5.54
CA THR A 188 -7.25 4.38 -6.17
C THR A 188 -6.44 5.31 -5.28
N VAL A 189 -5.32 4.84 -4.74
CA VAL A 189 -4.44 5.63 -3.88
C VAL A 189 -3.06 5.70 -4.50
N ASN A 190 -2.58 6.91 -4.80
CA ASN A 190 -1.23 7.16 -5.30
C ASN A 190 -0.51 8.10 -4.35
N MET A 191 0.51 7.60 -3.65
CA MET A 191 1.29 8.36 -2.67
C MET A 191 2.77 8.35 -3.04
N GLY A 192 3.32 9.48 -3.46
CA GLY A 192 4.75 9.58 -3.82
C GLY A 192 5.10 8.79 -5.08
N THR A 193 4.18 8.68 -6.04
CA THR A 193 4.33 7.89 -7.27
C THR A 193 5.10 8.62 -8.37
N LYS A 194 5.85 9.66 -8.03
CA LYS A 194 6.80 10.33 -8.92
C LYS A 194 8.04 10.73 -8.12
N THR A 195 9.00 11.31 -8.82
CA THR A 195 10.34 11.69 -8.34
C THR A 195 10.45 12.56 -7.09
N ASP A 196 9.34 13.08 -6.56
CA ASP A 196 9.33 13.98 -5.43
C ASP A 196 9.29 13.22 -4.10
N PRO A 197 10.23 13.49 -3.17
CA PRO A 197 10.21 12.84 -1.86
C PRO A 197 8.92 13.15 -1.08
N LEU A 198 8.16 12.09 -0.78
CA LEU A 198 7.05 12.07 0.17
C LEU A 198 7.53 11.52 1.52
N THR A 199 7.30 12.28 2.59
CA THR A 199 7.54 11.83 3.97
C THR A 199 6.25 11.92 4.78
N VAL A 200 5.82 10.79 5.33
CA VAL A 200 4.74 10.68 6.32
C VAL A 200 5.35 10.35 7.66
N ASN A 201 5.35 11.27 8.63
CA ASN A 201 5.99 11.06 9.94
C ASN A 201 5.16 10.19 10.91
N GLY A 202 4.29 9.33 10.38
CA GLY A 202 3.43 8.43 11.13
C GLY A 202 2.89 7.32 10.25
N THR A 203 1.91 6.57 10.75
CA THR A 203 1.31 5.44 10.03
C THR A 203 0.52 5.90 8.80
N VAL A 204 0.62 5.14 7.72
CA VAL A 204 -0.31 5.20 6.58
C VAL A 204 -1.31 4.07 6.76
N ALA A 205 -2.59 4.41 6.90
CA ALA A 205 -3.68 3.46 7.07
C ALA A 205 -4.73 3.68 5.98
N ILE A 206 -5.08 2.62 5.27
CA ILE A 206 -6.09 2.61 4.21
C ILE A 206 -7.07 1.49 4.53
N ASP A 207 -8.36 1.82 4.60
CA ASP A 207 -9.41 0.88 4.96
C ASP A 207 -10.56 0.94 3.94
N ASN A 208 -10.63 -0.10 3.11
CA ASN A 208 -11.62 -0.31 2.07
C ASN A 208 -12.52 -1.52 2.40
N THR A 209 -12.61 -1.93 3.67
CA THR A 209 -13.44 -3.08 4.10
C THR A 209 -14.92 -2.97 3.78
N LEU A 210 -15.41 -1.75 3.56
CA LEU A 210 -16.80 -1.46 3.20
C LEU A 210 -17.04 -1.38 1.68
N ASP A 211 -15.99 -1.56 0.87
CA ASP A 211 -16.10 -1.48 -0.58
C ASP A 211 -16.53 -2.83 -1.16
N TYR A 212 -17.78 -2.84 -1.65
CA TYR A 212 -18.39 -4.00 -2.29
C TYR A 212 -18.44 -3.78 -3.80
N GLY A 213 -17.82 -4.68 -4.56
CA GLY A 213 -17.91 -4.65 -6.02
C GLY A 213 -17.01 -3.62 -6.72
N ILE A 214 -15.95 -3.13 -6.06
CA ILE A 214 -14.99 -2.19 -6.63
C ILE A 214 -13.57 -2.74 -6.46
N THR A 215 -12.76 -2.65 -7.51
CA THR A 215 -11.32 -2.96 -7.49
C THR A 215 -10.55 -1.83 -6.82
N ASN A 216 -9.61 -2.17 -5.94
CA ASN A 216 -8.71 -1.19 -5.34
C ASN A 216 -7.32 -1.25 -5.97
N THR A 217 -6.69 -0.10 -6.13
CA THR A 217 -5.32 0.05 -6.63
C THR A 217 -4.56 1.00 -5.70
N ILE A 218 -3.60 0.45 -4.96
CA ILE A 218 -2.83 1.18 -3.95
C ILE A 218 -1.37 1.23 -4.39
N ARG A 219 -0.79 2.43 -4.44
CA ARG A 219 0.61 2.66 -4.78
C ARG A 219 1.23 3.60 -3.76
N PHE A 220 2.21 3.10 -3.02
CA PHE A 220 3.07 3.90 -2.15
C PHE A 220 4.47 3.90 -2.77
N GLY A 221 4.99 5.06 -3.16
CA GLY A 221 6.26 5.25 -3.87
C GLY A 221 6.25 4.92 -5.36
N ILE A 222 7.45 4.87 -5.96
CA ILE A 222 7.66 4.47 -7.35
C ILE A 222 8.47 3.19 -7.45
N THR A 223 8.14 2.39 -8.47
CA THR A 223 8.80 1.11 -8.78
C THR A 223 10.31 1.19 -8.96
N SER A 224 10.87 2.36 -9.33
CA SER A 224 12.29 2.50 -9.65
C SER A 224 13.14 3.19 -8.59
N ASP A 225 12.60 3.56 -7.43
CA ASP A 225 13.35 4.29 -6.38
C ASP A 225 12.74 4.16 -4.97
N VAL A 226 13.42 3.40 -4.12
CA VAL A 226 13.07 3.16 -2.70
C VAL A 226 13.25 4.37 -1.76
N LEU A 227 13.84 5.47 -2.21
CA LEU A 227 14.05 6.66 -1.35
C LEU A 227 12.94 7.71 -1.48
N GLN A 228 12.00 7.55 -2.41
CA GLN A 228 11.03 8.60 -2.72
C GLN A 228 9.83 8.64 -1.79
N ALA A 229 9.34 7.50 -1.29
CA ALA A 229 8.27 7.48 -0.31
C ALA A 229 8.77 6.93 1.03
N ARG A 230 8.55 7.70 2.10
CA ARG A 230 8.89 7.30 3.46
C ARG A 230 7.69 7.39 4.39
N SER A 231 7.39 6.31 5.08
CA SER A 231 6.53 6.29 6.27
C SER A 231 7.41 6.08 7.51
N ALA A 232 7.33 6.97 8.49
CA ALA A 232 8.00 6.78 9.78
C ALA A 232 7.20 5.89 10.74
N GLY A 233 5.93 5.62 10.42
CA GLY A 233 5.14 4.60 11.11
C GLY A 233 5.02 3.33 10.26
N ASN A 234 3.96 2.57 10.51
CA ASN A 234 3.67 1.36 9.73
C ASN A 234 2.90 1.70 8.46
N PHE A 235 2.76 0.69 7.61
CA PHE A 235 1.75 0.65 6.56
C PHE A 235 0.64 -0.33 6.96
N CYS A 236 -0.61 0.12 6.91
CA CYS A 236 -1.78 -0.70 7.21
C CYS A 236 -2.77 -0.61 6.06
N TYR A 237 -3.20 -1.76 5.54
CA TYR A 237 -4.20 -1.87 4.49
C TYR A 237 -5.25 -2.91 4.87
N ASN A 238 -6.52 -2.56 4.72
CA ASN A 238 -7.63 -3.51 4.76
C ASN A 238 -8.41 -3.43 3.44
N GLY A 239 -8.39 -4.53 2.71
CA GLY A 239 -8.97 -4.71 1.39
C GLY A 239 -10.46 -4.95 1.39
N GLY A 240 -11.00 -4.99 0.18
CA GLY A 240 -12.42 -5.11 -0.09
C GLY A 240 -12.86 -6.56 -0.36
N THR A 241 -13.85 -6.70 -1.24
CA THR A 241 -14.39 -8.02 -1.65
C THR A 241 -14.05 -8.42 -3.08
N LEU A 242 -13.40 -7.54 -3.83
CA LEU A 242 -12.91 -7.78 -5.19
C LEU A 242 -11.38 -7.63 -5.19
N ILE A 243 -10.80 -7.74 -6.39
CA ILE A 243 -9.38 -7.53 -6.68
C ILE A 243 -8.83 -6.29 -5.97
N ASP A 244 -7.79 -6.51 -5.19
CA ASP A 244 -6.93 -5.50 -4.61
C ASP A 244 -5.54 -5.61 -5.25
N ASP A 245 -5.07 -4.51 -5.84
CA ASP A 245 -3.75 -4.40 -6.46
C ASP A 245 -2.89 -3.42 -5.65
N ILE A 246 -1.89 -3.91 -4.93
CA ILE A 246 -1.12 -3.17 -3.94
C ILE A 246 0.35 -3.17 -4.34
N GLY A 247 0.94 -1.99 -4.49
CA GLY A 247 2.36 -1.80 -4.76
C GLY A 247 3.01 -0.97 -3.65
N LEU A 248 4.01 -1.55 -2.98
CA LEU A 248 4.80 -0.91 -1.94
C LEU A 248 6.22 -0.70 -2.42
N TYR A 249 6.55 0.56 -2.64
CA TYR A 249 7.85 1.02 -3.10
C TYR A 249 8.32 2.11 -2.13
N GLY A 250 9.50 1.97 -1.54
CA GLY A 250 9.99 2.99 -0.60
C GLY A 250 10.57 2.46 0.70
N THR A 251 10.56 3.32 1.73
CA THR A 251 10.97 2.97 3.10
C THR A 251 9.80 3.11 4.06
N ILE A 252 9.39 2.01 4.68
CA ILE A 252 8.44 1.96 5.79
C ILE A 252 9.27 1.68 7.04
N GLN A 253 9.52 2.70 7.85
CA GLN A 253 10.37 2.57 9.03
C GLN A 253 9.75 1.66 10.10
N GLY A 254 8.42 1.61 10.17
CA GLY A 254 7.71 0.97 11.27
C GLY A 254 7.72 1.84 12.52
N ALA A 255 6.67 1.74 13.35
CA ALA A 255 6.69 2.28 14.70
C ALA A 255 7.17 1.17 15.66
N PRO A 256 8.05 1.46 16.64
CA PRO A 256 8.55 0.44 17.56
C PRO A 256 7.43 -0.38 18.21
N GLY A 257 7.52 -1.71 18.12
CA GLY A 257 6.55 -2.65 18.69
C GLY A 257 5.19 -2.66 17.97
N LYS A 258 5.16 -2.26 16.70
CA LYS A 258 3.97 -2.34 15.84
C LYS A 258 4.37 -2.91 14.48
N ASN A 259 3.41 -3.55 13.82
CA ASN A 259 3.64 -4.26 12.56
C ASN A 259 3.01 -3.50 11.39
N SER A 260 3.56 -3.71 10.20
CA SER A 260 2.85 -3.39 8.96
C SER A 260 1.92 -4.54 8.65
N VAL A 261 0.65 -4.23 8.37
CA VAL A 261 -0.41 -5.23 8.23
C VAL A 261 -1.15 -4.97 6.92
N ILE A 262 -1.17 -5.98 6.05
CA ILE A 262 -1.83 -5.92 4.76
C ILE A 262 -2.86 -7.05 4.73
N ASN A 263 -4.12 -6.71 4.95
CA ASN A 263 -5.23 -7.62 4.72
C ASN A 263 -5.77 -7.33 3.33
N MET A 264 -5.58 -8.25 2.38
CA MET A 264 -5.99 -8.09 0.98
C MET A 264 -7.47 -8.44 0.74
N GLY A 265 -8.23 -8.79 1.79
CA GLY A 265 -9.67 -8.98 1.66
C GLY A 265 -10.04 -10.29 0.95
N GLN A 266 -10.93 -10.23 -0.04
CA GLN A 266 -11.39 -11.38 -0.84
C GLN A 266 -11.16 -11.07 -2.32
N GLY A 267 -11.19 -12.08 -3.18
CA GLY A 267 -10.99 -11.91 -4.62
C GLY A 267 -9.58 -12.29 -5.02
N ALA A 268 -9.23 -12.01 -6.28
CA ALA A 268 -7.88 -12.27 -6.78
C ALA A 268 -7.01 -11.04 -6.56
N ASN A 269 -6.08 -11.08 -5.62
CA ASN A 269 -5.30 -9.91 -5.22
C ASN A 269 -3.86 -9.98 -5.71
N ILE A 270 -3.23 -8.82 -5.85
CA ILE A 270 -1.82 -8.68 -6.22
C ILE A 270 -1.15 -7.81 -5.16
N LEU A 271 -0.02 -8.29 -4.63
CA LEU A 271 0.85 -7.55 -3.74
C LEU A 271 2.28 -7.57 -4.28
N ASP A 272 2.74 -6.42 -4.77
CA ASP A 272 4.11 -6.19 -5.20
C ASP A 272 4.86 -5.36 -4.16
N ILE A 273 5.91 -5.93 -3.57
CA ILE A 273 6.77 -5.25 -2.60
C ILE A 273 8.14 -5.10 -3.22
N ASN A 274 8.63 -3.86 -3.29
CA ASN A 274 10.03 -3.55 -3.58
C ASN A 274 10.43 -2.39 -2.66
N ALA A 275 10.48 -2.69 -1.36
CA ALA A 275 10.58 -1.71 -0.29
C ALA A 275 11.32 -2.22 0.95
N VAL A 276 11.90 -1.30 1.71
CA VAL A 276 12.46 -1.56 3.04
C VAL A 276 11.36 -1.40 4.10
N ILE A 277 11.12 -2.42 4.90
CA ILE A 277 10.06 -2.48 5.93
C ILE A 277 10.69 -2.72 7.31
N GLY A 278 10.30 -1.90 8.29
CA GLY A 278 10.74 -2.04 9.68
C GLY A 278 12.12 -1.45 9.99
N LEU A 279 12.67 -0.60 9.12
CA LEU A 279 14.01 -0.02 9.26
C LEU A 279 14.25 0.57 10.68
N GLY A 280 15.04 -0.14 11.49
CA GLY A 280 15.44 0.29 12.83
C GLY A 280 14.35 0.18 13.91
N THR A 281 13.22 -0.49 13.65
CA THR A 281 12.13 -0.65 14.65
C THR A 281 11.70 -2.09 14.92
N SER A 282 12.32 -3.07 14.24
CA SER A 282 11.98 -4.50 14.33
C SER A 282 10.49 -4.78 14.11
N SER A 283 9.85 -4.02 13.21
CA SER A 283 8.46 -4.23 12.83
C SER A 283 8.33 -5.42 11.88
N ASP A 284 7.34 -6.27 12.13
CA ASP A 284 7.00 -7.37 11.23
C ASP A 284 6.22 -6.86 10.01
N LEU A 285 6.29 -7.64 8.94
CA LEU A 285 5.30 -7.61 7.86
C LEU A 285 4.32 -8.76 8.05
N ILE A 286 3.03 -8.45 8.15
CA ILE A 286 1.94 -9.43 8.19
C ILE A 286 1.04 -9.21 6.98
N VAL A 287 0.89 -10.24 6.15
CA VAL A 287 0.02 -10.25 4.99
C VAL A 287 -1.02 -11.34 5.14
N THR A 288 -2.28 -11.01 4.88
CA THR A 288 -3.39 -11.95 4.91
C THR A 288 -4.22 -11.80 3.65
N GLY A 289 -4.37 -12.91 2.92
CA GLY A 289 -5.27 -13.05 1.77
C GLY A 289 -6.63 -13.61 2.17
N GLY A 290 -7.40 -14.00 1.17
CA GLY A 290 -8.80 -14.40 1.33
C GLY A 290 -9.15 -15.68 0.60
N ALA A 291 -10.34 -15.68 0.00
CA ALA A 291 -10.66 -16.63 -1.05
C ALA A 291 -10.37 -15.99 -2.41
N GLY A 292 -9.74 -16.71 -3.32
CA GLY A 292 -9.36 -16.24 -4.65
C GLY A 292 -7.88 -16.48 -4.92
N ILE A 293 -7.39 -16.08 -6.09
CA ILE A 293 -5.98 -16.22 -6.46
C ILE A 293 -5.22 -15.01 -5.91
N ASP A 294 -4.42 -15.20 -4.88
CA ASP A 294 -3.56 -14.15 -4.35
C ASP A 294 -2.13 -14.30 -4.90
N ASP A 295 -1.59 -13.22 -5.45
CA ASP A 295 -0.26 -13.16 -6.09
C ASP A 295 0.64 -12.21 -5.29
N ILE A 296 1.74 -12.74 -4.72
CA ILE A 296 2.73 -11.95 -3.98
C ILE A 296 4.06 -11.94 -4.72
N SER A 297 4.59 -10.75 -5.00
CA SER A 297 5.94 -10.54 -5.52
C SER A 297 6.80 -9.78 -4.50
N LEU A 298 8.01 -10.30 -4.24
CA LEU A 298 9.06 -9.56 -3.53
C LEU A 298 10.18 -9.23 -4.51
N GLY A 299 10.44 -7.95 -4.73
CA GLY A 299 11.49 -7.42 -5.61
C GLY A 299 12.85 -7.28 -4.96
N ASP A 300 13.87 -6.94 -5.76
CA ASP A 300 15.29 -6.89 -5.36
C ASP A 300 15.62 -5.92 -4.22
N ASP A 301 14.82 -4.86 -4.03
CA ASP A 301 15.00 -3.87 -2.97
C ASP A 301 14.21 -4.22 -1.70
N THR A 302 13.61 -5.42 -1.63
CA THR A 302 12.82 -5.84 -0.47
C THR A 302 13.74 -6.24 0.69
N ASP A 303 13.62 -5.50 1.79
CA ASP A 303 14.33 -5.77 3.06
C ASP A 303 13.35 -5.62 4.22
N ILE A 304 12.98 -6.73 4.85
CA ILE A 304 12.07 -6.79 6.00
C ILE A 304 12.90 -6.98 7.26
N ALA A 305 12.92 -5.98 8.15
CA ALA A 305 13.84 -5.94 9.27
C ALA A 305 13.62 -6.99 10.36
N ASN A 306 12.40 -7.54 10.49
CA ASN A 306 12.08 -8.60 11.45
C ASN A 306 11.37 -9.76 10.74
N ASP A 307 10.18 -10.17 11.20
CA ASP A 307 9.49 -11.34 10.64
C ASP A 307 8.62 -10.97 9.43
N ALA A 308 8.49 -11.91 8.50
CA ALA A 308 7.56 -11.85 7.37
C ALA A 308 6.56 -13.00 7.45
N ILE A 309 5.27 -12.69 7.59
CA ILE A 309 4.20 -13.68 7.79
C ILE A 309 3.17 -13.52 6.69
N PHE A 310 2.99 -14.55 5.87
CA PHE A 310 2.03 -14.60 4.76
C PHE A 310 1.00 -15.69 5.03
N SER A 311 -0.29 -15.34 5.00
CA SER A 311 -1.40 -16.28 5.15
C SER A 311 -2.45 -16.01 4.08
N LEU A 312 -2.39 -16.70 2.95
CA LEU A 312 -3.20 -16.32 1.76
C LEU A 312 -4.59 -16.95 1.70
N GLY A 313 -4.88 -17.98 2.48
CA GLY A 313 -6.21 -18.59 2.46
C GLY A 313 -6.41 -19.47 1.23
N ALA A 314 -7.65 -19.55 0.73
CA ALA A 314 -8.03 -20.54 -0.28
C ALA A 314 -7.99 -19.97 -1.70
N GLY A 315 -7.64 -20.80 -2.68
CA GLY A 315 -7.44 -20.46 -4.08
C GLY A 315 -6.02 -20.81 -4.50
N ASP A 316 -5.76 -20.77 -5.80
CA ASP A 316 -4.46 -21.11 -6.35
C ASP A 316 -3.51 -19.92 -6.17
N ASN A 317 -2.74 -19.88 -5.07
CA ASN A 317 -1.91 -18.71 -4.77
C ASN A 317 -0.55 -18.77 -5.46
N LEU A 318 -0.03 -17.59 -5.82
CA LEU A 318 1.26 -17.43 -6.48
C LEU A 318 2.21 -16.62 -5.59
N TYR A 319 3.45 -17.07 -5.51
CA TYR A 319 4.53 -16.32 -4.87
C TYR A 319 5.67 -16.17 -5.87
N ASP A 320 5.92 -14.94 -6.33
CA ASP A 320 7.09 -14.58 -7.11
C ASP A 320 8.24 -14.16 -6.17
N LEU A 321 9.01 -15.16 -5.75
CA LEU A 321 10.13 -15.02 -4.81
C LEU A 321 11.49 -15.21 -5.49
N ASN A 322 11.55 -15.01 -6.81
CA ASN A 322 12.74 -15.28 -7.63
C ASN A 322 13.81 -14.16 -7.56
N ASN A 323 13.46 -13.00 -7.02
CA ASN A 323 14.34 -11.86 -6.85
C ASN A 323 15.15 -12.00 -5.55
N THR A 324 16.22 -11.23 -5.43
CA THR A 324 16.98 -11.20 -4.19
C THR A 324 16.26 -10.35 -3.14
N PHE A 325 15.79 -10.94 -2.05
CA PHE A 325 15.19 -10.18 -0.94
C PHE A 325 15.76 -10.64 0.41
N ALA A 326 15.58 -9.82 1.45
CA ALA A 326 16.03 -10.15 2.80
C ALA A 326 14.89 -10.07 3.82
N VAL A 327 14.89 -11.00 4.77
CA VAL A 327 14.08 -10.99 5.99
C VAL A 327 15.03 -11.19 7.16
N GLY A 328 15.12 -10.20 8.05
CA GLY A 328 16.05 -10.23 9.18
C GLY A 328 15.69 -11.27 10.24
N GLY A 329 14.40 -11.58 10.38
CA GLY A 329 13.86 -12.58 11.29
C GLY A 329 13.39 -13.85 10.56
N ASN A 330 12.27 -14.40 11.01
CA ASN A 330 11.67 -15.60 10.44
C ASN A 330 10.76 -15.24 9.26
N MET A 331 10.62 -16.18 8.32
CA MET A 331 9.61 -16.10 7.28
C MET A 331 8.67 -17.30 7.37
N SER A 332 7.36 -17.03 7.36
CA SER A 332 6.35 -18.07 7.33
C SER A 332 5.37 -17.81 6.19
N ILE A 333 5.15 -18.83 5.36
CA ILE A 333 4.10 -18.86 4.35
C ILE A 333 3.12 -19.97 4.75
N THR A 334 1.86 -19.59 4.95
CA THR A 334 0.73 -20.51 5.07
C THR A 334 -0.19 -20.29 3.89
N ALA A 335 -0.18 -21.24 2.96
CA ALA A 335 -1.21 -21.33 1.94
C ALA A 335 -2.36 -22.23 2.45
N GLY A 336 -3.46 -22.28 1.70
CA GLY A 336 -4.72 -22.87 2.16
C GLY A 336 -5.10 -24.10 1.34
N ASN A 337 -6.26 -24.04 0.70
CA ASN A 337 -6.65 -25.06 -0.28
C ASN A 337 -6.48 -24.45 -1.67
N GLY A 338 -5.83 -25.13 -2.59
CA GLY A 338 -5.59 -24.66 -3.95
C GLY A 338 -4.26 -25.18 -4.49
N VAL A 339 -3.98 -24.91 -5.76
CA VAL A 339 -2.65 -25.15 -6.34
C VAL A 339 -1.74 -23.99 -5.97
N ASP A 340 -0.85 -24.18 -5.00
CA ASP A 340 0.01 -23.10 -4.50
C ASP A 340 1.43 -23.19 -5.09
N ILE A 341 1.86 -22.12 -5.76
CA ILE A 341 3.13 -22.07 -6.51
C ILE A 341 4.06 -21.05 -5.88
N VAL A 342 5.09 -21.53 -5.17
CA VAL A 342 6.16 -20.66 -4.62
C VAL A 342 7.24 -20.35 -5.67
N GLY A 343 7.34 -21.17 -6.72
CA GLY A 343 8.32 -20.99 -7.78
C GLY A 343 9.75 -21.10 -7.26
N ILE A 344 10.64 -20.22 -7.74
CA ILE A 344 12.04 -20.17 -7.29
C ILE A 344 12.12 -19.26 -6.06
N PHE A 345 12.58 -19.78 -4.94
CA PHE A 345 12.83 -19.02 -3.72
C PHE A 345 14.30 -18.57 -3.68
N ALA A 346 14.54 -17.26 -3.84
CA ALA A 346 15.88 -16.66 -3.89
C ALA A 346 16.20 -15.71 -2.71
N GLY A 347 15.37 -15.72 -1.66
CA GLY A 347 15.52 -14.83 -0.50
C GLY A 347 16.52 -15.30 0.56
N GLN A 348 17.01 -14.35 1.35
CA GLN A 348 17.81 -14.59 2.55
C GLN A 348 16.98 -14.35 3.81
N ILE A 349 16.82 -15.40 4.61
CA ILE A 349 16.08 -15.39 5.86
C ILE A 349 17.10 -15.51 7.00
N GLY A 350 17.14 -14.49 7.86
CA GLY A 350 18.05 -14.43 9.01
C GLY A 350 17.65 -15.35 10.17
N GLY A 351 16.44 -15.91 10.11
CA GLY A 351 15.91 -16.92 11.02
C GLY A 351 15.40 -18.14 10.27
N ASP A 352 14.26 -18.66 10.72
CA ASP A 352 13.66 -19.89 10.21
C ASP A 352 12.73 -19.60 9.03
N LEU A 353 12.71 -20.50 8.05
CA LEU A 353 11.75 -20.51 6.95
C LEU A 353 10.75 -21.66 7.15
N THR A 354 9.47 -21.32 7.26
CA THR A 354 8.38 -22.31 7.35
C THR A 354 7.39 -22.12 6.22
N LEU A 355 7.22 -23.14 5.40
CA LEU A 355 6.24 -23.22 4.33
C LEU A 355 5.20 -24.28 4.70
N SER A 356 3.93 -23.91 4.71
CA SER A 356 2.80 -24.82 4.92
C SER A 356 1.78 -24.55 3.83
N LEU A 357 1.83 -25.31 2.74
CA LEU A 357 1.10 -24.98 1.52
C LEU A 357 -0.32 -25.56 1.51
N GLY A 358 -0.58 -26.60 2.30
CA GLY A 358 -1.93 -27.11 2.49
C GLY A 358 -2.39 -27.96 1.31
N ASN A 359 -3.71 -28.03 1.10
CA ASN A 359 -4.27 -29.03 0.20
C ASN A 359 -4.27 -28.56 -1.25
N GLY A 360 -3.77 -29.38 -2.15
CA GLY A 360 -3.70 -29.19 -3.59
C GLY A 360 -2.31 -29.53 -4.11
N SER A 361 -2.09 -29.38 -5.42
CA SER A 361 -0.76 -29.63 -5.97
C SER A 361 0.13 -28.42 -5.73
N ASN A 362 1.16 -28.55 -4.92
CA ASN A 362 2.03 -27.42 -4.58
C ASN A 362 3.42 -27.58 -5.18
N SER A 363 4.11 -26.45 -5.39
CA SER A 363 5.47 -26.49 -5.93
C SER A 363 6.42 -25.45 -5.34
N LEU A 364 7.65 -25.90 -5.08
CA LEU A 364 8.76 -25.08 -4.60
C LEU A 364 10.08 -25.50 -5.27
N THR A 365 10.85 -24.51 -5.70
CA THR A 365 12.27 -24.65 -5.99
C THR A 365 13.06 -23.76 -5.04
N PHE A 366 13.72 -24.34 -4.05
CA PHE A 366 14.64 -23.62 -3.18
C PHE A 366 16.00 -23.51 -3.87
N ALA A 367 16.20 -22.40 -4.59
CA ALA A 367 17.40 -22.12 -5.36
C ALA A 367 17.64 -20.60 -5.40
N GLY A 368 18.86 -20.15 -5.11
CA GLY A 368 19.26 -18.76 -5.25
C GLY A 368 18.98 -18.20 -6.66
N ALA A 369 18.96 -16.88 -6.78
CA ALA A 369 18.57 -16.22 -8.03
C ALA A 369 19.41 -16.71 -9.22
N THR A 370 18.74 -17.12 -10.30
CA THR A 370 19.37 -17.63 -11.53
C THR A 370 20.19 -16.56 -12.29
N THR A 371 20.14 -15.30 -11.85
CA THR A 371 20.69 -14.11 -12.52
C THR A 371 22.06 -13.68 -11.98
N GLY A 372 22.98 -14.61 -11.74
CA GLY A 372 24.42 -14.30 -11.57
C GLY A 372 24.80 -13.43 -10.37
N ALA A 373 23.88 -13.17 -9.44
CA ALA A 373 24.16 -12.55 -8.15
C ALA A 373 24.66 -13.64 -7.19
N ALA A 374 25.77 -13.38 -6.51
CA ALA A 374 26.45 -14.32 -5.60
C ALA A 374 25.71 -14.54 -4.26
N GLN A 375 24.38 -14.40 -4.24
CA GLN A 375 23.57 -14.50 -3.03
C GLN A 375 22.62 -15.68 -3.18
N SER A 376 22.99 -16.78 -2.53
CA SER A 376 22.21 -18.01 -2.41
C SER A 376 20.99 -17.78 -1.52
N ALA A 377 19.89 -18.46 -1.81
CA ALA A 377 18.77 -18.55 -0.89
C ALA A 377 19.27 -19.08 0.46
N SER A 378 18.84 -18.53 1.59
CA SER A 378 19.35 -19.01 2.89
C SER A 378 18.35 -18.93 4.03
N CYS A 379 18.45 -19.85 4.98
CA CYS A 379 17.74 -19.81 6.26
C CYS A 379 18.47 -20.64 7.34
N HIS A 380 18.12 -20.45 8.61
CA HIS A 380 18.60 -21.29 9.70
C HIS A 380 17.98 -22.69 9.63
N ASP A 381 16.70 -22.81 10.00
CA ASP A 381 15.90 -24.02 9.86
C ASP A 381 14.92 -23.87 8.70
N PHE A 382 14.75 -24.95 7.94
CA PHE A 382 13.77 -25.03 6.87
C PHE A 382 12.72 -26.08 7.19
N THR A 383 11.45 -25.69 7.13
CA THR A 383 10.31 -26.61 7.25
C THR A 383 9.38 -26.45 6.05
N TYR A 384 9.06 -27.56 5.38
CA TYR A 384 7.99 -27.65 4.38
C TYR A 384 6.92 -28.64 4.84
N ASN A 385 5.67 -28.23 4.74
CA ASN A 385 4.49 -29.07 4.89
C ASN A 385 3.65 -28.92 3.63
N GLY A 386 3.56 -29.99 2.84
CA GLY A 386 2.77 -30.07 1.61
C GLY A 386 1.29 -30.12 1.95
N GLY A 387 0.74 -31.29 2.24
CA GLY A 387 -0.64 -31.46 2.65
C GLY A 387 -1.27 -32.65 1.93
N ASP A 388 -2.53 -32.52 1.51
CA ASP A 388 -3.13 -33.49 0.57
C ASP A 388 -3.00 -32.95 -0.87
N GLY A 389 -2.51 -33.75 -1.82
CA GLY A 389 -2.31 -33.38 -3.23
C GLY A 389 -0.87 -33.61 -3.67
N ASP A 390 -0.63 -33.61 -4.99
CA ASP A 390 0.72 -33.89 -5.52
C ASP A 390 1.69 -32.71 -5.25
N ASP A 391 2.66 -32.90 -4.38
CA ASP A 391 3.66 -31.89 -4.00
C ASP A 391 4.99 -32.06 -4.77
N GLU A 392 5.58 -30.96 -5.26
CA GLU A 392 6.92 -30.97 -5.89
C GLU A 392 7.88 -30.00 -5.20
N ILE A 393 8.98 -30.53 -4.66
CA ILE A 393 10.05 -29.75 -4.05
C ILE A 393 11.37 -30.05 -4.74
N THR A 394 12.05 -29.00 -5.18
CA THR A 394 13.43 -29.07 -5.64
C THR A 394 14.34 -28.22 -4.76
N PHE A 395 15.36 -28.85 -4.18
CA PHE A 395 16.47 -28.20 -3.51
C PHE A 395 17.70 -28.18 -4.42
N ASP A 396 18.11 -26.98 -4.80
CA ASP A 396 19.41 -26.75 -5.44
C ASP A 396 20.41 -26.37 -4.35
N ALA A 397 21.14 -27.38 -3.85
CA ALA A 397 22.09 -27.18 -2.76
C ALA A 397 23.29 -26.30 -3.17
N ASP A 398 23.57 -26.14 -4.47
CA ASP A 398 24.64 -25.25 -4.91
C ASP A 398 24.30 -23.77 -4.68
N ASN A 399 23.02 -23.45 -4.78
CA ASN A 399 22.51 -22.09 -4.73
C ASN A 399 21.54 -21.85 -3.56
N GLY A 400 21.35 -22.82 -2.67
CA GLY A 400 20.49 -22.76 -1.49
C GLY A 400 21.21 -23.28 -0.25
N ALA A 401 21.16 -22.54 0.85
CA ALA A 401 21.81 -22.85 2.10
C ALA A 401 20.79 -22.97 3.24
N VAL A 402 20.67 -24.14 3.85
CA VAL A 402 20.00 -24.29 5.13
C VAL A 402 21.09 -24.53 6.18
N GLU A 403 21.13 -23.77 7.26
CA GLU A 403 22.28 -23.81 8.19
C GLU A 403 22.18 -24.93 9.23
N ASN A 404 20.97 -25.22 9.71
CA ASN A 404 20.73 -26.08 10.88
C ASN A 404 19.98 -27.38 10.56
N SER A 405 18.69 -27.31 10.17
CA SER A 405 17.84 -28.50 9.94
C SER A 405 16.84 -28.34 8.80
N LEU A 406 16.56 -29.45 8.12
CA LEU A 406 15.66 -29.57 6.97
C LEU A 406 14.58 -30.55 7.36
N THR A 407 13.34 -30.08 7.41
CA THR A 407 12.17 -30.91 7.66
C THR A 407 11.25 -30.79 6.46
N VAL A 408 10.94 -31.90 5.81
CA VAL A 408 10.01 -31.97 4.69
C VAL A 408 8.96 -33.01 5.01
N ASN A 409 7.71 -32.59 5.08
CA ASN A 409 6.55 -33.46 5.19
C ASN A 409 5.72 -33.25 3.92
N LEU A 410 5.70 -34.24 3.03
CA LEU A 410 5.01 -34.12 1.74
C LEU A 410 3.50 -34.29 1.94
N GLY A 411 3.06 -35.44 2.48
CA GLY A 411 1.75 -35.56 3.10
C GLY A 411 0.91 -36.68 2.52
N SER A 412 0.04 -36.40 1.55
CA SER A 412 -0.53 -37.47 0.73
C SER A 412 -0.66 -36.99 -0.70
N GLY A 413 -0.42 -37.85 -1.69
CA GLY A 413 -0.31 -37.46 -3.08
C GLY A 413 0.75 -38.26 -3.79
N SER A 414 0.95 -37.99 -5.09
CA SER A 414 2.13 -38.48 -5.79
C SER A 414 3.24 -37.44 -5.68
N ASP A 415 4.04 -37.52 -4.63
CA ASP A 415 4.95 -36.43 -4.25
C ASP A 415 6.36 -36.60 -4.85
N ILE A 416 7.05 -35.47 -5.06
CA ILE A 416 8.40 -35.42 -5.62
C ILE A 416 9.29 -34.56 -4.74
N PHE A 417 10.36 -35.16 -4.22
CA PHE A 417 11.47 -34.46 -3.59
C PHE A 417 12.75 -34.67 -4.38
N ASN A 418 13.31 -33.58 -4.91
CA ASN A 418 14.60 -33.56 -5.61
C ASN A 418 15.61 -32.73 -4.81
N ALA A 419 16.76 -33.30 -4.48
CA ALA A 419 17.89 -32.58 -3.90
C ALA A 419 19.16 -32.82 -4.73
N THR A 420 19.58 -31.81 -5.49
CA THR A 420 20.76 -31.88 -6.36
C THR A 420 21.85 -30.92 -5.87
N ASP A 421 23.11 -31.38 -5.90
CA ASP A 421 24.33 -30.67 -5.50
C ASP A 421 25.43 -30.90 -6.57
N SER A 422 26.33 -29.94 -6.79
CA SER A 422 27.51 -30.07 -7.66
C SER A 422 28.75 -30.62 -6.96
N GLY A 423 28.71 -30.79 -5.62
CA GLY A 423 29.57 -31.74 -4.92
C GLY A 423 30.43 -31.22 -3.78
N ASP A 424 30.01 -30.19 -3.05
CA ASP A 424 30.70 -29.78 -1.81
C ASP A 424 29.74 -29.17 -0.76
N SER A 425 28.43 -29.41 -0.92
CA SER A 425 27.42 -28.83 -0.03
C SER A 425 27.42 -29.52 1.32
N SER A 426 28.07 -28.89 2.31
CA SER A 426 28.03 -29.30 3.72
C SER A 426 26.70 -28.90 4.36
N TYR A 427 25.59 -29.48 3.92
CA TYR A 427 24.27 -29.24 4.52
C TYR A 427 23.74 -30.50 5.22
N LEU A 428 23.46 -30.31 6.52
CA LEU A 428 22.32 -30.80 7.28
C LEU A 428 22.08 -32.28 7.61
N THR A 429 21.62 -32.47 8.85
CA THR A 429 20.64 -33.50 9.21
C THR A 429 19.28 -33.13 8.62
N GLY A 430 18.70 -34.00 7.79
CA GLY A 430 17.37 -33.81 7.20
C GLY A 430 16.38 -34.87 7.68
N PHE A 431 15.11 -34.51 7.75
CA PHE A 431 14.01 -35.44 7.91
C PHE A 431 13.06 -35.27 6.73
N ILE A 432 12.79 -36.36 6.02
CA ILE A 432 11.85 -36.40 4.90
C ILE A 432 10.79 -37.44 5.23
N ASP A 433 9.55 -36.97 5.36
CA ASP A 433 8.36 -37.79 5.50
C ASP A 433 7.59 -37.78 4.18
N LEU A 434 7.46 -38.95 3.56
CA LEU A 434 6.69 -39.17 2.33
C LEU A 434 5.19 -39.23 2.58
N GLY A 435 4.76 -39.24 3.84
CA GLY A 435 3.35 -39.36 4.17
C GLY A 435 2.87 -40.80 4.29
N LEU A 436 1.58 -40.99 4.60
CA LEU A 436 1.00 -42.30 4.87
C LEU A 436 -0.11 -42.64 3.86
N ASP A 437 0.25 -42.90 2.62
CA ASP A 437 -0.71 -43.28 1.58
C ASP A 437 -0.23 -44.45 0.68
N LEU A 438 -0.85 -44.59 -0.49
CA LEU A 438 -0.53 -45.63 -1.49
C LEU A 438 -0.19 -45.02 -2.86
N ASP A 439 -0.02 -43.70 -2.91
CA ASP A 439 0.28 -42.97 -4.13
C ASP A 439 1.81 -42.94 -4.31
N PRO A 440 2.31 -42.99 -5.56
CA PRO A 440 3.74 -43.19 -5.80
C PRO A 440 4.57 -41.93 -5.55
N ASP A 441 5.39 -41.97 -4.50
CA ASP A 441 6.35 -40.88 -4.21
C ASP A 441 7.71 -41.09 -4.86
N GLN A 442 8.42 -39.98 -5.10
CA GLN A 442 9.77 -39.98 -5.67
C GLN A 442 10.72 -39.12 -4.85
N VAL A 443 11.82 -39.72 -4.40
CA VAL A 443 12.94 -39.01 -3.77
C VAL A 443 14.18 -39.21 -4.61
N THR A 444 14.76 -38.12 -5.10
CA THR A 444 16.08 -38.13 -5.76
C THR A 444 17.07 -37.30 -4.94
N TYR A 445 18.18 -37.88 -4.52
CA TYR A 445 19.23 -37.16 -3.77
C TYR A 445 20.64 -37.63 -4.14
N ARG A 446 21.66 -36.77 -3.97
CA ARG A 446 23.08 -37.18 -4.10
C ARG A 446 23.66 -37.73 -2.79
N SER A 447 24.69 -38.56 -2.89
CA SER A 447 25.26 -39.36 -1.78
C SER A 447 25.71 -38.60 -0.52
N ALA A 448 25.99 -37.28 -0.59
CA ALA A 448 26.36 -36.48 0.57
C ALA A 448 25.18 -36.27 1.55
N LEU A 449 23.96 -36.12 1.02
CA LEU A 449 22.72 -35.99 1.80
C LEU A 449 22.34 -37.31 2.51
N ALA A 450 22.77 -38.44 1.93
CA ALA A 450 22.44 -39.79 2.37
C ALA A 450 23.04 -40.17 3.75
N ALA A 451 24.09 -39.50 4.19
CA ALA A 451 24.78 -39.86 5.43
C ALA A 451 24.09 -39.31 6.70
N VAL A 452 23.13 -38.39 6.53
CA VAL A 452 22.60 -37.58 7.64
C VAL A 452 21.07 -37.37 7.56
N THR A 453 20.41 -37.89 6.52
CA THR A 453 18.97 -37.71 6.30
C THR A 453 18.18 -38.97 6.65
N GLU A 454 17.16 -38.84 7.48
CA GLU A 454 16.17 -39.89 7.75
C GLU A 454 15.01 -39.75 6.78
N ILE A 455 14.75 -40.79 5.98
CA ILE A 455 13.58 -40.89 5.10
C ILE A 455 12.64 -41.92 5.72
N VAL A 456 11.41 -41.52 6.02
CA VAL A 456 10.40 -42.37 6.68
C VAL A 456 9.18 -42.62 5.81
N ASN A 457 8.35 -43.57 6.25
CA ASN A 457 7.07 -43.92 5.65
C ASN A 457 7.11 -44.38 4.18
N ILE A 458 8.18 -45.08 3.79
CA ILE A 458 8.34 -45.63 2.44
C ILE A 458 7.40 -46.83 2.21
N PHE A 459 6.52 -46.72 1.22
CA PHE A 459 5.64 -47.76 0.69
C PHE A 459 6.24 -48.49 -0.53
N PRO A 460 5.70 -49.67 -0.93
CA PRO A 460 6.27 -50.47 -2.02
C PRO A 460 6.28 -49.82 -3.41
N ASN A 461 5.46 -48.78 -3.61
CA ASN A 461 5.30 -48.02 -4.84
C ASN A 461 6.24 -46.80 -4.93
N ASP A 462 6.89 -46.44 -3.83
CA ASP A 462 7.76 -45.27 -3.76
C ASP A 462 9.12 -45.57 -4.36
N THR A 463 9.74 -44.54 -4.93
CA THR A 463 11.05 -44.63 -5.56
C THR A 463 12.04 -43.72 -4.86
N VAL A 464 13.04 -44.31 -4.20
CA VAL A 464 14.15 -43.58 -3.58
C VAL A 464 15.42 -43.82 -4.40
N THR A 465 15.92 -42.78 -5.06
CA THR A 465 17.08 -42.84 -5.96
C THR A 465 18.23 -41.99 -5.43
N ALA A 466 19.34 -42.65 -5.09
CA ALA A 466 20.62 -41.99 -4.84
C ALA A 466 21.39 -41.81 -6.17
N VAL A 467 21.71 -40.56 -6.56
CA VAL A 467 22.38 -40.20 -7.83
C VAL A 467 23.81 -39.69 -7.71
#